data_AF-A0A428C7J5-F1
#
_entry.id   AF-A0A428C7J5-F1
#
_cell.length_a   1.000
_cell.length_b   1.000
_cell.length_c   1.000
_cell.angle_alpha   90.00
_cell.angle_beta   90.00
_cell.angle_gamma   90.00
#
_symmetry.space_group_name_H-M   'P 1'
#
loop_
_entity.id
_entity.type
_entity.pdbx_description
1 polymer ?
#
loop_
_entity_poly.entity_id
_entity_poly.type
_entity_poly.pdbx_seq_one_letter_code
_entity_poly.pdbx_strand_id
1 'polypeptide(L)' 'MPLTGKEMVKLALENGWVEVRQRGSHHHFKKEGFFISRHYSGSWK' A
#
# COMPACT_ATOMS: atom_id res chain seq x y z
N MET A 1 -0.47 19.88 8.98
CA MET A 1 -1.58 19.83 8.00
C MET A 1 -1.86 18.38 7.70
N PRO A 2 -3.12 17.93 7.61
CA PRO A 2 -3.40 16.55 7.20
C PRO A 2 -2.89 16.33 5.78
N LEU A 3 -2.30 15.16 5.53
CA LEU A 3 -1.86 14.78 4.20
C LEU A 3 -3.03 14.88 3.22
N THR A 4 -2.82 15.60 2.13
CA THR A 4 -3.81 15.73 1.07
C THR A 4 -3.97 14.39 0.35
N GLY A 5 -5.13 14.16 -0.28
CA GLY A 5 -5.37 12.93 -1.05
C GLY A 5 -4.31 12.67 -2.12
N LYS A 6 -3.75 13.72 -2.71
CA LYS A 6 -2.66 13.63 -3.71
C LYS A 6 -1.35 13.11 -3.10
N GLU A 7 -1.01 13.57 -1.91
CA GLU A 7 0.18 13.11 -1.19
C GLU A 7 0.03 11.64 -0.76
N MET A 8 -1.18 11.23 -0.35
CA MET A 8 -1.50 9.85 -0.03
C MET A 8 -1.38 8.92 -1.24
N VAL A 9 -1.83 9.37 -2.42
CA VAL A 9 -1.68 8.63 -3.68
C VAL A 9 -0.20 8.46 -4.02
N LYS A 10 0.59 9.53 -3.93
CA LYS A 10 2.03 9.49 -4.18
C LYS A 10 2.74 8.49 -3.25
N LEU A 11 2.45 8.54 -1.96
CA LEU A 11 2.99 7.59 -0.98
C LEU A 11 2.56 6.16 -1.26
N ALA A 12 1.31 5.93 -1.67
CA ALA A 12 0.84 4.59 -2.01
C ALA A 12 1.64 4.02 -3.20
N LEU A 13 1.82 4.80 -4.26
CA LEU A 13 2.62 4.41 -5.43
C LEU A 13 4.09 4.12 -5.06
N GLU A 14 4.71 4.98 -4.24
CA GLU A 14 6.08 4.77 -3.74
C GLU A 14 6.22 3.49 -2.90
N ASN A 15 5.17 3.09 -2.18
CA ASN A 15 5.14 1.87 -1.37
C ASN A 15 4.77 0.61 -2.18
N GLY A 16 4.77 0.70 -3.51
CA GLY A 16 4.49 -0.41 -4.43
C GLY A 16 3.01 -0.78 -4.53
N TRP A 17 2.12 0.14 -4.18
CA TRP A 17 0.70 0.00 -4.51
C TRP A 17 0.47 0.44 -5.95
N VAL A 18 -0.36 -0.29 -6.67
CA VAL A 18 -0.73 0.02 -8.05
C VAL A 18 -2.18 0.49 -8.05
N GLU A 19 -2.46 1.61 -8.71
CA GLU A 19 -3.82 2.11 -8.87
C GLU A 19 -4.56 1.26 -9.92
N VAL A 20 -5.68 0.66 -9.53
CA VAL A 20 -6.47 -0.23 -10.39
C VAL A 20 -7.69 0.47 -10.96
N ARG A 21 -8.23 1.45 -10.22
CA ARG A 21 -9.42 2.18 -10.66
C ARG A 21 -9.51 3.54 -10.00
N GLN A 22 -9.88 4.54 -10.80
CA GLN A 22 -10.28 5.85 -10.32
C GLN A 22 -11.77 6.11 -10.65
N ARG A 23 -12.54 6.62 -9.67
CA ARG A 23 -13.90 7.15 -9.87
C ARG A 23 -13.99 8.51 -9.19
N GLY A 24 -13.79 9.57 -9.97
CA GLY A 24 -13.74 10.94 -9.44
C GLY A 24 -12.61 11.08 -8.42
N SER A 25 -12.94 11.48 -7.20
CA SER A 25 -11.99 11.60 -6.08
C SER A 25 -11.66 10.28 -5.39
N HIS A 26 -12.33 9.17 -5.74
CA HIS A 26 -12.04 7.85 -5.16
C HIS A 26 -11.01 7.09 -5.99
N HIS A 27 -9.92 6.70 -5.34
CA HIS A 27 -8.83 5.90 -5.90
C HIS A 27 -8.80 4.52 -5.25
N HIS A 28 -8.82 3.46 -6.05
CA HIS A 28 -8.69 2.08 -5.60
C HIS A 28 -7.28 1.57 -5.92
N PHE A 29 -6.56 1.15 -4.89
CA PHE A 29 -5.21 0.62 -5.01
C PHE A 29 -5.18 -0.89 -4.72
N LYS A 30 -4.30 -1.62 -5.41
CA LYS A 30 -3.99 -3.01 -5.17
C LYS A 30 -2.47 -3.15 -5.02
N LYS A 31 -2.03 -3.92 -4.03
CA LYS A 31 -0.61 -4.25 -3.87
C LYS A 31 -0.35 -5.65 -4.43
N GLU A 32 0.37 -5.74 -5.54
CA GLU A 32 0.82 -7.04 -6.04
C GLU A 32 2.01 -7.52 -5.21
N GLY A 33 1.95 -8.76 -4.73
CA GLY A 33 3.07 -9.39 -4.03
C GLY A 33 3.09 -9.25 -2.50
N PHE A 34 2.00 -8.89 -1.83
CA PHE A 34 1.91 -9.03 -0.37
C PHE A 34 1.70 -10.50 0.05
N PHE A 35 2.63 -11.37 -0.32
CA PHE A 35 2.82 -12.66 0.32
C PHE A 35 3.60 -12.41 1.61
N ILE A 36 2.91 -12.30 2.75
CA ILE A 36 3.59 -12.44 4.04
C ILE A 36 3.93 -13.93 4.20
N SER A 37 5.04 -14.39 3.60
CA SER A 37 5.75 -15.56 4.10
C SER A 37 6.80 -15.08 5.10
N ARG A 38 6.35 -14.45 6.19
CA ARG A 38 7.23 -14.14 7.32
C ARG A 38 7.36 -15.41 8.13
N HIS A 39 8.27 -16.30 7.72
CA HIS A 39 8.83 -17.29 8.64
C HIS A 39 9.56 -16.50 9.74
N TYR A 40 8.89 -16.26 10.86
CA TYR A 40 9.60 -15.95 12.09
C TYR A 40 10.30 -17.23 12.55
N SER A 41 11.53 -17.46 12.11
CA SER A 41 12.45 -18.34 12.83
C SER A 41 13.06 -17.55 14.00
N GLY A 42 12.21 -17.08 14.91
CA GLY A 42 12.61 -16.51 16.18
C GLY A 42 12.27 -17.52 17.26
N SER A 43 13.25 -18.35 17.64
CA SER A 43 13.16 -19.23 18.80
C SER A 43 12.88 -18.38 20.03
N TRP A 44 11.69 -18.53 20.62
CA TRP A 44 11.41 -18.09 21.98
C TRP A 44 11.47 -19.32 22.89
N LYS A 45 12.70 -19.72 23.19
CA LYS A 45 13.25 -20.43 24.35
C LYS A 45 14.54 -21.14 23.94
#